data_AF-A0A1V6NLJ6-F1
#
_entry.id   AF-A0A1V6NLJ6-F1
#
_cell.length_a   1.000
_cell.length_b   1.000
_cell.length_c   1.000
_cell.angle_alpha   90.00
_cell.angle_beta   90.00
_cell.angle_gamma   90.00
#
_symmetry.space_group_name_H-M   'P 1'
#
loop_
_entity.id
_entity.type
_entity.pdbx_description
1 polymer ?
#
loop_
_entity_poly.entity_id
_entity_poly.type
_entity_poly.pdbx_seq_one_letter_code
_entity_poly.pdbx_strand_id
1 'polypeptide(L)'
;MPPIRSQSSRNREEQEGRILLAIQALKNQEIASTREAARRFNVPNSTLSTRLKGVQNRAISRANSHKLTDIEEESLQKWIISLDTRGAAPRPSTVRETANLLLAARGSIPVQIVGEKWVYNFVKRHPDLLTRFSKRYNYERAKCEDPKVIREWFSLVQKTILSYGIDSDDIYNFDETGFAMGLIATAKVITRREFYGRRALLQPGNREWVTAIECINASGWALPPCVIFKGKVFVESWFDGLPKDWRLEVSPNGWTSDEIGLRWLEKLFIPSTSS
;
A
#
# COMPACT_ATOMS: atom_id res chain seq x y z
N MET A 1 -6.09 -5.37 -27.28
CA MET A 1 -7.16 -6.29 -27.77
C MET A 1 -8.45 -5.97 -27.02
N PRO A 2 -9.58 -5.74 -27.71
CA PRO A 2 -10.87 -5.67 -27.03
C PRO A 2 -11.19 -7.06 -26.43
N PRO A 3 -11.85 -7.13 -25.27
CA PRO A 3 -12.14 -8.40 -24.62
C PRO A 3 -13.06 -9.25 -25.49
N ILE A 4 -12.71 -10.53 -25.67
CA ILE A 4 -13.53 -11.52 -26.36
C ILE A 4 -14.83 -11.69 -25.55
N ARG A 5 -15.92 -11.13 -26.05
CA ARG A 5 -17.25 -11.29 -25.44
C ARG A 5 -17.65 -12.76 -25.50
N SER A 6 -18.05 -13.33 -24.37
CA SER A 6 -18.54 -14.70 -24.31
C SER A 6 -19.85 -14.83 -25.11
N GLN A 7 -20.10 -16.01 -25.70
CA GLN A 7 -21.27 -16.27 -26.54
C GLN A 7 -22.61 -15.96 -25.82
N SER A 8 -22.65 -16.09 -24.49
CA SER A 8 -23.83 -15.73 -23.68
C SER A 8 -24.05 -14.22 -23.53
N SER A 9 -23.00 -13.39 -23.60
CA SER A 9 -23.15 -11.93 -23.53
C SER A 9 -23.66 -11.36 -24.85
N ARG A 10 -23.16 -11.87 -26.00
CA ARG A 10 -23.67 -11.53 -27.33
C ARG A 10 -25.16 -11.82 -27.46
N ASN A 11 -25.59 -13.01 -27.04
CA ASN A 11 -27.01 -13.40 -27.07
C ASN A 11 -27.91 -12.47 -26.23
N ARG A 12 -27.41 -11.93 -25.11
CA ARG A 12 -28.16 -10.98 -24.26
C ARG A 12 -28.28 -9.59 -24.88
N GLU A 13 -27.22 -9.11 -25.53
CA GLU A 13 -27.23 -7.81 -26.23
C GLU A 13 -28.14 -7.84 -27.46
N GLU A 14 -28.10 -8.92 -28.24
CA GLU A 14 -28.98 -9.12 -29.39
C GLU A 14 -30.46 -9.22 -28.97
N GLN A 15 -30.74 -9.96 -27.88
CA GLN A 15 -32.08 -10.05 -27.32
C GLN A 15 -32.58 -8.68 -26.86
N GLU A 16 -31.73 -7.85 -26.25
CA GLU A 16 -32.06 -6.49 -25.85
C GLU A 16 -32.39 -5.60 -27.05
N GLY A 17 -31.59 -5.66 -28.11
CA GLY A 17 -31.82 -4.91 -29.34
C GLY A 17 -33.19 -5.23 -29.95
N ARG A 18 -33.58 -6.51 -29.98
CA ARG A 18 -34.90 -6.96 -30.47
C ARG A 18 -36.05 -6.44 -29.60
N ILE A 19 -35.85 -6.38 -28.28
CA ILE A 19 -36.84 -5.83 -27.35
C ILE A 19 -37.04 -4.33 -27.60
N LEU A 20 -35.96 -3.56 -27.81
CA LEU A 20 -36.05 -2.13 -28.11
C LEU A 20 -36.77 -1.87 -29.45
N LEU A 21 -36.47 -2.66 -30.48
CA LEU A 21 -37.16 -2.60 -31.77
C LEU A 21 -38.66 -2.93 -31.64
N ALA A 22 -39.01 -3.94 -30.84
CA ALA A 22 -40.41 -4.29 -30.57
C ALA A 22 -41.16 -3.17 -29.84
N ILE A 23 -40.52 -2.50 -28.87
CA ILE A 23 -41.09 -1.33 -28.19
C ILE A 23 -41.28 -0.17 -29.16
N GLN A 24 -40.32 0.08 -30.05
CA GLN A 24 -40.42 1.14 -31.05
C GLN A 24 -41.56 0.88 -32.04
N ALA A 25 -41.70 -0.34 -32.55
CA ALA A 25 -42.79 -0.72 -33.45
C ALA A 25 -44.20 -0.57 -32.81
N LEU A 26 -44.32 -0.89 -31.52
CA LEU A 26 -45.55 -0.66 -30.75
C LEU A 26 -45.83 0.84 -30.56
N LYS A 27 -44.80 1.66 -30.30
CA LYS A 27 -44.95 3.12 -30.16
C LYS A 27 -45.32 3.80 -31.48
N ASN A 28 -44.74 3.33 -32.59
CA ASN A 28 -45.01 3.81 -33.94
C ASN A 28 -46.39 3.34 -34.47
N GLN A 29 -47.16 2.56 -33.70
CA GLN A 29 -48.43 1.94 -34.10
C GLN A 29 -48.34 1.00 -35.32
N GLU A 30 -47.14 0.52 -35.65
CA GLU A 30 -46.92 -0.46 -36.73
C GLU A 30 -47.48 -1.84 -36.35
N ILE A 31 -47.59 -2.12 -35.05
CA ILE A 31 -48.16 -3.34 -34.48
C ILE A 31 -49.09 -2.95 -33.34
N ALA A 32 -50.32 -3.45 -33.35
CA ALA A 32 -51.31 -3.11 -32.33
C ALA A 32 -51.22 -4.01 -31.08
N SER A 33 -50.75 -5.25 -31.23
CA SER A 33 -50.73 -6.25 -30.15
C SER A 33 -49.33 -6.51 -29.60
N THR A 34 -49.18 -6.43 -28.28
CA THR A 34 -47.92 -6.80 -27.59
C THR A 34 -47.52 -8.26 -27.84
N ARG A 35 -48.51 -9.14 -27.96
CA ARG A 35 -48.31 -10.57 -28.25
C ARG A 35 -47.81 -10.78 -29.67
N GLU A 36 -48.30 -9.98 -30.61
CA GLU A 36 -47.88 -10.00 -32.01
C GLU A 36 -46.45 -9.44 -32.16
N ALA A 37 -46.15 -8.33 -31.49
CA ALA A 37 -44.80 -7.75 -31.47
C ALA A 37 -43.80 -8.75 -30.86
N ALA A 38 -44.15 -9.42 -29.75
CA ALA A 38 -43.32 -10.46 -29.15
C ALA A 38 -42.99 -11.59 -30.13
N ARG A 39 -43.98 -12.05 -30.92
CA ARG A 39 -43.79 -13.09 -31.94
C ARG A 39 -42.93 -12.59 -33.10
N ARG A 40 -43.21 -11.40 -33.63
CA ARG A 40 -42.54 -10.84 -34.81
C ARG A 40 -41.07 -10.55 -34.56
N PHE A 41 -40.74 -10.07 -33.37
CA PHE A 41 -39.35 -9.77 -32.98
C PHE A 41 -38.67 -10.93 -32.23
N ASN A 42 -39.34 -12.09 -32.10
CA ASN A 42 -38.83 -13.28 -31.43
C ASN A 42 -38.29 -12.99 -30.01
N VAL A 43 -39.12 -12.33 -29.19
CA VAL A 43 -38.81 -11.98 -27.79
C VAL A 43 -39.88 -12.54 -26.84
N PRO A 44 -39.53 -12.93 -25.60
CA PRO A 44 -40.53 -13.36 -24.63
C PRO A 44 -41.54 -12.25 -24.31
N ASN A 45 -42.83 -12.56 -24.42
CA ASN A 45 -43.91 -11.60 -24.15
C ASN A 45 -43.87 -11.06 -22.72
N SER A 46 -43.50 -11.89 -21.73
CA SER A 46 -43.32 -11.47 -20.34
C SER A 46 -42.25 -10.37 -20.22
N THR A 47 -41.09 -10.56 -20.84
CA THR A 47 -40.01 -9.57 -20.85
C THR A 47 -40.42 -8.28 -21.55
N LEU A 48 -41.06 -8.36 -22.72
CA LEU A 48 -41.56 -7.19 -23.46
C LEU A 48 -42.58 -6.40 -22.63
N SER A 49 -43.54 -7.08 -22.00
CA SER A 49 -44.54 -6.47 -21.10
C SER A 49 -43.87 -5.78 -19.91
N THR A 50 -42.89 -6.40 -19.27
CA THR A 50 -42.12 -5.81 -18.17
C THR A 50 -41.35 -4.56 -18.62
N ARG A 51 -40.79 -4.55 -19.84
CA ARG A 51 -40.10 -3.36 -20.38
C ARG A 51 -41.06 -2.23 -20.74
N LEU A 52 -42.25 -2.54 -21.27
CA LEU A 52 -43.28 -1.53 -21.53
C LEU A 52 -43.78 -0.86 -20.25
N LYS A 53 -43.75 -1.58 -19.11
CA LYS A 53 -44.03 -1.03 -17.77
C LYS A 53 -42.89 -0.17 -17.21
N GLY A 54 -41.81 0.07 -17.96
CA GLY A 54 -40.72 0.98 -17.59
C GLY A 54 -39.55 0.34 -16.84
N VAL A 55 -39.54 -0.99 -16.65
CA VAL A 55 -38.40 -1.68 -16.04
C VAL A 55 -37.22 -1.65 -17.01
N GLN A 56 -36.07 -1.13 -16.58
CA GLN A 56 -34.87 -1.05 -17.42
C GLN A 56 -34.13 -2.38 -17.55
N ASN A 57 -33.20 -2.45 -18.50
CA ASN A 57 -32.31 -3.59 -18.64
C ASN A 57 -31.47 -3.76 -17.40
N ARG A 58 -31.35 -4.99 -16.90
CA ARG A 58 -30.48 -5.31 -15.77
C ARG A 58 -29.00 -4.98 -16.05
N ALA A 59 -28.57 -5.00 -17.32
CA ALA A 59 -27.22 -4.59 -17.70
C ALA A 59 -26.97 -3.08 -17.54
N ILE A 60 -28.03 -2.26 -17.61
CA ILE A 60 -27.97 -0.80 -17.50
C ILE A 60 -28.43 -0.35 -16.09
N SER A 61 -29.26 -1.16 -15.44
CA SER A 61 -29.76 -0.91 -14.10
C SER A 61 -28.63 -0.99 -13.07
N ARG A 62 -28.50 0.07 -12.28
CA ARG A 62 -27.52 0.16 -11.21
C ARG A 62 -27.82 -0.87 -10.13
N ALA A 63 -26.78 -1.58 -9.67
CA ALA A 63 -26.96 -2.62 -8.66
C ALA A 63 -27.53 -2.04 -7.35
N ASN A 64 -28.31 -2.85 -6.62
CA ASN A 64 -28.98 -2.45 -5.36
C ASN A 64 -28.02 -2.01 -4.22
N SER A 65 -26.70 -2.03 -4.43
CA SER A 65 -25.67 -1.69 -3.43
C SER A 65 -25.15 -0.24 -3.52
N HIS A 66 -25.79 0.62 -4.31
CA HIS A 66 -25.49 2.05 -4.38
C HIS A 66 -26.54 2.83 -3.58
N LYS A 67 -26.13 3.46 -2.47
CA LYS A 67 -26.98 4.36 -1.68
C LYS A 67 -26.81 5.83 -2.09
N LEU A 68 -25.60 6.18 -2.52
CA LEU A 68 -25.26 7.49 -3.07
C LEU A 68 -25.59 7.55 -4.57
N THR A 69 -25.85 8.75 -5.09
CA THR A 69 -25.98 8.98 -6.54
C THR A 69 -24.61 8.87 -7.22
N ASP A 70 -24.56 8.86 -8.56
CA ASP A 70 -23.27 8.83 -9.28
C ASP A 70 -22.45 10.09 -8.97
N ILE A 71 -23.10 11.26 -8.94
CA ILE A 71 -22.47 12.56 -8.65
C ILE A 71 -21.92 12.60 -7.23
N GLU A 72 -22.64 12.03 -6.26
CA GLU A 72 -22.17 11.97 -4.88
C GLU A 72 -21.01 10.99 -4.68
N GLU A 73 -21.06 9.80 -5.32
CA GLU A 73 -19.92 8.87 -5.30
C GLU A 73 -18.68 9.52 -5.96
N GLU A 74 -18.84 10.21 -7.08
CA GLU A 74 -17.75 10.95 -7.75
C GLU A 74 -17.20 12.08 -6.88
N SER A 75 -18.07 12.83 -6.21
CA SER A 75 -17.66 13.91 -5.29
C SER A 75 -16.90 13.37 -4.09
N LEU A 76 -17.35 12.24 -3.53
CA LEU A 76 -16.66 11.57 -2.43
C LEU A 76 -15.30 11.03 -2.89
N GLN A 77 -15.21 10.47 -4.10
CA GLN A 77 -13.94 10.04 -4.69
C GLN A 77 -12.95 11.20 -4.82
N LYS A 78 -13.37 12.33 -5.41
CA LYS A 78 -12.54 13.53 -5.54
C LYS A 78 -12.09 14.07 -4.19
N TRP A 79 -12.97 14.05 -3.19
CA TRP A 79 -12.64 14.46 -1.83
C TRP A 79 -11.56 13.57 -1.19
N ILE A 80 -11.64 12.23 -1.37
CA ILE A 80 -10.62 11.29 -0.88
C ILE A 80 -9.26 11.59 -1.54
N ILE A 81 -9.24 11.77 -2.86
CA ILE A 81 -8.01 12.08 -3.60
C ILE A 81 -7.41 13.43 -3.13
N SER A 82 -8.25 14.44 -2.91
CA SER A 82 -7.80 15.72 -2.37
C SER A 82 -7.21 15.61 -0.95
N LEU A 83 -7.71 14.71 -0.11
CA LEU A 83 -7.09 14.45 1.20
C LEU A 83 -5.72 13.78 1.06
N ASP A 84 -5.63 12.79 0.18
CA ASP A 84 -4.39 12.05 -0.07
C ASP A 84 -3.27 12.96 -0.60
N THR A 85 -3.57 13.83 -1.58
CA THR A 85 -2.61 14.81 -2.12
C THR A 85 -2.07 15.81 -1.07
N ARG A 86 -2.80 16.01 0.03
CA ARG A 86 -2.39 16.86 1.17
C ARG A 86 -1.69 16.08 2.28
N GLY A 87 -1.41 14.80 2.07
CA GLY A 87 -0.77 13.93 3.05
C GLY A 87 -1.69 13.44 4.17
N ALA A 88 -3.02 13.63 4.05
CA ALA A 88 -3.97 13.11 5.02
C ALA A 88 -4.31 11.65 4.71
N ALA A 89 -4.49 10.83 5.75
CA ALA A 89 -4.82 9.41 5.62
C ALA A 89 -6.28 9.16 6.07
N PRO A 90 -7.29 9.38 5.21
CA PRO A 90 -8.69 9.15 5.58
C PRO A 90 -8.92 7.68 5.91
N ARG A 91 -9.45 7.42 7.10
CA ARG A 91 -9.79 6.05 7.53
C ARG A 91 -11.09 5.61 6.85
N PRO A 92 -11.30 4.29 6.65
CA PRO A 92 -12.58 3.79 6.15
C PRO A 92 -13.79 4.27 6.97
N SER A 93 -13.65 4.43 8.29
CA SER A 93 -14.70 5.01 9.15
C SER A 93 -15.05 6.44 8.75
N THR A 94 -14.05 7.28 8.50
CA THR A 94 -14.22 8.68 8.10
C THR A 94 -14.89 8.80 6.72
N VAL A 95 -14.54 7.90 5.79
CA VAL A 95 -15.23 7.81 4.48
C VAL A 95 -16.68 7.37 4.65
N ARG A 96 -16.96 6.47 5.59
CA ARG A 96 -18.33 6.04 5.92
C ARG A 96 -19.14 7.17 6.53
N GLU A 97 -18.56 7.93 7.47
CA GLU A 97 -19.19 9.06 8.13
C GLU A 97 -19.52 10.17 7.13
N THR A 98 -18.59 10.53 6.25
CA THR A 98 -18.83 11.51 5.19
C THR A 98 -19.91 11.05 4.21
N ALA A 99 -19.95 9.77 3.82
CA ALA A 99 -21.06 9.23 3.04
C ALA A 99 -22.41 9.33 3.76
N ASN A 100 -22.45 9.09 5.08
CA ASN A 100 -23.66 9.27 5.88
C ASN A 100 -24.08 10.74 5.99
N LEU A 101 -23.13 11.68 6.08
CA LEU A 101 -23.41 13.12 6.08
C LEU A 101 -24.07 13.55 4.75
N LEU A 102 -23.58 13.05 3.62
CA LEU A 102 -24.21 13.29 2.31
C LEU A 102 -25.65 12.74 2.27
N LEU A 103 -25.89 11.54 2.80
CA LEU A 103 -27.23 10.96 2.86
C LEU A 103 -28.17 11.73 3.79
N ALA A 104 -27.67 12.19 4.95
CA ALA A 104 -28.45 13.00 5.89
C ALA A 104 -28.86 14.35 5.29
N ALA A 105 -27.96 14.97 4.50
CA ALA A 105 -28.23 16.24 3.82
C ALA A 105 -29.37 16.17 2.79
N ARG A 106 -29.74 14.96 2.30
CA ARG A 106 -30.88 14.76 1.40
C ARG A 106 -32.24 14.96 2.08
N GLY A 107 -32.31 14.98 3.42
CA GLY A 107 -33.55 15.17 4.16
C GLY A 107 -34.58 14.03 4.02
N SER A 108 -34.16 12.83 3.58
CA SER A 108 -35.05 11.68 3.45
C SER A 108 -35.44 11.12 4.82
N ILE A 109 -36.72 10.78 5.00
CA ILE A 109 -37.26 10.15 6.21
C ILE A 109 -37.71 8.72 5.87
N PRO A 110 -37.18 7.66 6.50
CA PRO A 110 -36.11 7.68 7.51
C PRO A 110 -34.72 7.98 6.92
N VAL A 111 -33.82 8.49 7.76
CA VAL A 111 -32.44 8.79 7.36
C VAL A 111 -31.75 7.51 6.90
N GLN A 112 -31.27 7.52 5.66
CA GLN A 112 -30.54 6.39 5.11
C GLN A 112 -29.11 6.36 5.63
N ILE A 113 -28.64 5.19 6.06
CA ILE A 113 -27.28 4.99 6.56
C ILE A 113 -26.57 3.95 5.71
N VAL A 114 -25.30 4.16 5.37
CA VAL A 114 -24.49 3.14 4.68
C VAL A 114 -24.09 1.99 5.63
N GLY A 115 -24.13 0.77 5.10
CA GLY A 115 -23.73 -0.42 5.83
C GLY A 115 -22.22 -0.47 6.09
N GLU A 116 -21.79 -1.33 7.02
CA GLU A 116 -20.38 -1.47 7.39
C GLU A 116 -19.47 -1.85 6.20
N LYS A 117 -19.95 -2.76 5.35
CA LYS A 117 -19.21 -3.21 4.17
C LYS A 117 -19.25 -2.24 2.99
N TRP A 118 -19.99 -1.13 3.10
CA TRP A 118 -20.21 -0.22 1.98
C TRP A 118 -18.90 0.42 1.49
N VAL A 119 -18.02 0.85 2.40
CA VAL A 119 -16.75 1.50 2.03
C VAL A 119 -15.82 0.55 1.28
N TYR A 120 -15.72 -0.71 1.70
CA TYR A 120 -14.91 -1.71 1.00
C TYR A 120 -15.43 -1.98 -0.41
N ASN A 121 -16.76 -2.02 -0.58
CA ASN A 121 -17.37 -2.16 -1.89
C ASN A 121 -17.21 -0.89 -2.74
N PHE A 122 -17.30 0.30 -2.13
CA PHE A 122 -17.02 1.58 -2.79
C PHE A 122 -15.59 1.60 -3.34
N VAL A 123 -14.59 1.33 -2.51
CA VAL A 123 -13.18 1.24 -2.94
C VAL A 123 -13.00 0.19 -4.05
N LYS A 124 -13.62 -0.98 -3.94
CA LYS A 124 -13.54 -2.02 -4.98
C LYS A 124 -14.13 -1.58 -6.34
N ARG A 125 -15.07 -0.64 -6.36
CA ARG A 125 -15.70 -0.13 -7.59
C ARG A 125 -14.90 1.02 -8.22
N HIS A 126 -14.10 1.75 -7.45
CA HIS A 126 -13.29 2.87 -7.92
C HIS A 126 -11.83 2.44 -8.05
N PRO A 127 -11.34 2.08 -9.26
CA PRO A 127 -9.99 1.54 -9.44
C PRO A 127 -8.89 2.52 -9.04
N ASP A 128 -9.19 3.83 -8.98
CA ASP A 128 -8.27 4.87 -8.52
C ASP A 128 -8.06 4.87 -7.00
N LEU A 129 -8.86 4.11 -6.25
CA LEU A 129 -8.81 4.03 -4.80
C LEU A 129 -8.30 2.66 -4.35
N LEU A 130 -7.39 2.67 -3.38
CA LEU A 130 -6.86 1.44 -2.76
C LEU A 130 -6.76 1.60 -1.26
N THR A 131 -7.02 0.52 -0.53
CA THR A 131 -6.77 0.49 0.92
C THR A 131 -5.35 0.01 1.19
N ARG A 132 -4.59 0.78 1.96
CA ARG A 132 -3.23 0.43 2.42
C ARG A 132 -3.14 0.54 3.94
N PHE A 133 -2.26 -0.25 4.54
CA PHE A 133 -1.91 -0.06 5.94
C PHE A 133 -1.06 1.20 6.08
N SER A 134 -1.41 2.06 7.05
CA SER A 134 -0.57 3.21 7.37
C SER A 134 0.74 2.74 7.98
N LYS A 135 1.83 3.43 7.65
CA LYS A 135 3.10 3.26 8.35
C LYS A 135 3.09 4.14 9.60
N ARG A 136 3.64 3.62 10.70
CA ARG A 136 3.91 4.47 11.87
C ARG A 136 5.03 5.42 11.49
N TYR A 137 4.82 6.71 11.76
CA TYR A 137 5.77 7.74 11.45
C TYR A 137 6.10 8.50 12.74
N ASN A 138 7.39 8.63 13.06
CA ASN A 138 7.80 9.29 14.30
C ASN A 138 7.55 10.80 14.17
N TYR A 139 6.84 11.37 15.12
CA TYR A 139 6.48 12.78 15.15
C TYR A 139 7.70 13.72 15.19
N GLU A 140 8.76 13.33 15.91
CA GLU A 140 10.00 14.12 15.97
C GLU A 140 10.69 14.13 14.60
N ARG A 141 10.72 12.99 13.90
CA ARG A 141 11.22 12.93 12.52
C ARG A 141 10.41 13.82 11.59
N ALA A 142 9.08 13.80 11.70
CA ALA A 142 8.20 14.67 10.92
C ALA A 142 8.47 16.17 11.16
N LYS A 143 8.89 16.57 12.37
CA LYS A 143 9.28 17.95 12.67
C LYS A 143 10.62 18.34 12.05
N CYS A 144 11.57 17.42 11.99
CA CYS A 144 12.89 17.66 11.42
C CYS A 144 12.89 17.65 9.88
N GLU A 145 11.84 17.15 9.24
CA GLU A 145 11.70 17.10 7.79
C GLU A 145 11.01 18.33 7.20
N ASP A 146 11.48 19.53 7.57
CA ASP A 146 11.06 20.75 6.88
C ASP A 146 11.64 20.72 5.44
N PRO A 147 10.80 20.68 4.38
CA PRO A 147 11.28 20.65 3.01
C PRO A 147 12.19 21.83 2.65
N LYS A 148 12.05 22.98 3.32
CA LYS A 148 12.94 24.12 3.11
C LYS A 148 14.33 23.84 3.68
N VAL A 149 14.42 23.40 4.93
CA VAL A 149 15.69 23.08 5.60
C VAL A 149 16.42 21.96 4.86
N ILE A 150 15.69 20.90 4.47
CA ILE A 150 16.25 19.78 3.70
C ILE A 150 16.81 20.27 2.36
N ARG A 151 16.04 21.07 1.60
CA ARG A 151 16.50 21.58 0.29
C ARG A 151 17.71 22.50 0.40
N GLU A 152 17.73 23.38 1.40
CA GLU A 152 18.87 24.27 1.65
C GLU A 152 20.13 23.46 2.01
N TRP A 153 19.99 22.43 2.86
CA TRP A 153 21.08 21.53 3.21
C TRP A 153 21.64 20.79 1.99
N PHE A 154 20.78 20.13 1.18
CA PHE A 154 21.23 19.43 -0.04
C PHE A 154 21.87 20.39 -1.05
N SER A 155 21.35 21.61 -1.18
CA SER A 155 21.93 22.64 -2.05
C SER A 155 23.33 23.04 -1.57
N LEU A 156 23.53 23.16 -0.25
CA LEU A 156 24.85 23.45 0.33
C LEU A 156 25.82 22.29 0.10
N VAL A 157 25.40 21.05 0.35
CA VAL A 157 26.22 19.85 0.10
C VAL A 157 26.67 19.78 -1.36
N GLN A 158 25.75 19.99 -2.30
CA GLN A 158 26.08 19.98 -3.72
C GLN A 158 27.09 21.07 -4.09
N LYS A 159 26.92 22.29 -3.56
CA LYS A 159 27.88 23.39 -3.76
C LYS A 159 29.26 23.05 -3.21
N THR A 160 29.33 22.47 -2.01
CA THR A 160 30.59 22.03 -1.39
C THR A 160 31.28 20.97 -2.22
N ILE A 161 30.57 19.93 -2.65
CA ILE A 161 31.13 18.87 -3.53
C ILE A 161 31.75 19.48 -4.79
N LEU A 162 31.03 20.40 -5.46
CA LEU A 162 31.53 21.06 -6.66
C LEU A 162 32.71 22.01 -6.40
N SER A 163 32.72 22.71 -5.26
CA SER A 163 33.72 23.72 -4.96
C SER A 163 35.07 23.11 -4.58
N TYR A 164 35.05 21.95 -3.92
CA TYR A 164 36.25 21.22 -3.51
C TYR A 164 36.61 20.07 -4.46
N GLY A 165 35.79 19.80 -5.47
CA GLY A 165 36.03 18.71 -6.43
C GLY A 165 36.02 17.33 -5.76
N ILE A 166 35.13 17.11 -4.79
CA ILE A 166 35.02 15.83 -4.06
C ILE A 166 34.46 14.78 -5.00
N ASP A 167 35.17 13.66 -5.18
CA ASP A 167 34.70 12.55 -6.01
C ASP A 167 33.60 11.75 -5.27
N SER A 168 32.70 11.12 -6.01
CA SER A 168 31.77 10.14 -5.46
C SER A 168 32.48 9.01 -4.69
N ASP A 169 33.67 8.61 -5.13
CA ASP A 169 34.49 7.59 -4.46
C ASP A 169 34.94 8.02 -3.05
N ASP A 170 34.98 9.33 -2.78
CA ASP A 170 35.38 9.94 -1.51
C ASP A 170 34.20 10.21 -0.56
N ILE A 171 32.96 9.94 -0.99
CA ILE A 171 31.76 10.15 -0.18
C ILE A 171 31.35 8.83 0.45
N TYR A 172 31.48 8.73 1.77
CA TYR A 172 31.14 7.53 2.53
C TYR A 172 29.93 7.74 3.42
N ASN A 173 29.02 6.76 3.41
CA ASN A 173 27.98 6.64 4.41
C ASN A 173 28.41 5.65 5.49
N PHE A 174 28.36 6.09 6.75
CA PHE A 174 28.59 5.28 7.93
C PHE A 174 27.25 5.05 8.61
N ASP A 175 26.90 3.79 8.89
CA ASP A 175 25.67 3.49 9.62
C ASP A 175 25.86 2.30 10.59
N GLU A 176 25.02 2.28 11.61
CA GLU A 176 25.01 1.27 12.66
C GLU A 176 23.75 0.44 12.60
N THR A 177 23.90 -0.89 12.60
CA THR A 177 22.78 -1.82 12.66
C THR A 177 22.89 -2.76 13.85
N GLY A 178 21.83 -2.85 14.63
CA GLY A 178 21.73 -3.72 15.79
C GLY A 178 21.03 -5.04 15.46
N PHE A 179 21.69 -6.15 15.73
CA PHE A 179 21.15 -7.50 15.64
C PHE A 179 20.82 -8.04 17.03
N ALA A 180 19.55 -8.29 17.29
CA ALA A 180 19.15 -8.92 18.53
C ALA A 180 19.25 -10.45 18.43
N MET A 181 20.23 -11.02 19.11
CA MET A 181 20.46 -12.46 19.16
C MET A 181 19.35 -13.13 19.96
N GLY A 182 18.83 -14.26 19.47
CA GLY A 182 17.77 -15.04 20.12
C GLY A 182 16.34 -14.52 19.91
N LEU A 183 16.17 -13.34 19.31
CA LEU A 183 14.86 -12.83 18.91
C LEU A 183 14.43 -13.44 17.57
N ILE A 184 13.59 -14.47 17.64
CA ILE A 184 12.98 -15.09 16.45
C ILE A 184 12.00 -14.08 15.83
N ALA A 185 12.28 -13.65 14.59
CA ALA A 185 11.33 -12.88 13.80
C ALA A 185 10.03 -13.67 13.59
N THR A 186 8.91 -12.99 13.33
CA THR A 186 7.64 -13.69 13.10
C THR A 186 7.76 -14.59 11.86
N ALA A 187 7.81 -15.91 12.08
CA ALA A 187 7.91 -16.88 11.01
C ALA A 187 6.52 -17.39 10.58
N LYS A 188 6.35 -17.61 9.27
CA LYS A 188 5.15 -18.25 8.74
C LYS A 188 5.21 -19.74 9.07
N VAL A 189 4.38 -20.17 10.02
CA VAL A 189 4.27 -21.58 10.41
C VAL A 189 3.09 -22.25 9.70
N ILE A 190 3.27 -23.50 9.29
CA ILE A 190 2.16 -24.36 8.86
C ILE A 190 1.63 -25.04 10.12
N THR A 191 0.35 -24.84 10.44
CA THR A 191 -0.31 -25.43 11.61
C THR A 191 -1.69 -25.96 11.23
N ARG A 192 -2.23 -26.87 12.05
CA ARG A 192 -3.58 -27.42 11.89
C ARG A 192 -4.64 -26.32 11.83
N ARG A 193 -5.62 -26.48 10.94
CA ARG A 193 -6.68 -25.50 10.64
C ARG A 193 -7.55 -25.15 11.86
N GLU A 194 -7.73 -26.10 12.78
CA GLU A 194 -8.59 -25.97 13.97
C GLU A 194 -7.87 -25.34 15.18
N PHE A 195 -6.59 -24.97 15.02
CA PHE A 195 -5.87 -24.31 16.11
C PHE A 195 -6.31 -22.84 16.21
N TYR A 196 -7.01 -22.51 17.29
CA TYR A 196 -7.32 -21.13 17.65
C TYR A 196 -6.09 -20.48 18.30
N GLY A 197 -5.44 -19.56 17.59
CA GLY A 197 -4.31 -18.77 18.09
C GLY A 197 -3.08 -18.82 17.18
N ARG A 198 -2.01 -18.16 17.63
CA ARG A 198 -0.68 -18.23 16.97
C ARG A 198 0.17 -19.26 17.69
N ARG A 199 0.83 -20.16 16.95
CA ARG A 199 1.79 -21.10 17.56
C ARG A 199 2.96 -20.29 18.13
N ALA A 200 3.28 -20.53 19.39
CA ALA A 200 4.48 -19.98 19.99
C ALA A 200 5.70 -20.74 19.46
N LEU A 201 6.68 -20.01 18.94
CA LEU A 201 8.04 -20.51 18.78
C LEU A 201 8.78 -20.18 20.07
N LEU A 202 9.45 -21.17 20.65
CA LEU A 202 10.24 -20.99 21.86
C LEU A 202 11.39 -20.03 21.52
N GLN A 203 11.38 -18.85 22.13
CA GLN A 203 12.52 -17.94 22.03
C GLN A 203 13.58 -18.41 23.01
N PRO A 204 14.80 -18.72 22.55
CA PRO A 204 15.93 -18.90 23.45
C PRO A 204 16.11 -17.55 24.14
N GLY A 205 15.84 -17.47 25.44
CA GLY A 205 15.69 -16.21 26.19
C GLY A 205 16.92 -15.29 26.23
N ASN A 206 17.96 -15.58 25.45
CA ASN A 206 19.02 -14.63 25.15
C ASN A 206 18.44 -13.44 24.37
N ARG A 207 18.76 -12.22 24.81
CA ARG A 207 18.36 -10.95 24.20
C ARG A 207 19.56 -10.03 24.02
N GLU A 208 20.74 -10.62 23.89
CA GLU A 208 21.96 -9.88 23.64
C GLU A 208 21.91 -9.20 22.28
N TRP A 209 22.44 -7.99 22.24
CA TRP A 209 22.58 -7.22 21.01
C TRP A 209 24.02 -7.39 20.51
N VAL A 210 24.14 -7.61 19.21
CA VAL A 210 25.38 -7.51 18.46
C VAL A 210 25.20 -6.34 17.51
N THR A 211 26.14 -5.41 17.52
CA THR A 211 26.06 -4.21 16.70
C THR A 211 27.05 -4.34 15.57
N ALA A 212 26.66 -4.07 14.33
CA ALA A 212 27.57 -3.96 13.22
C ALA A 212 27.62 -2.52 12.75
N ILE A 213 28.85 -2.02 12.58
CA ILE A 213 29.15 -0.79 11.88
C ILE A 213 29.45 -1.18 10.42
N GLU A 214 28.68 -0.61 9.51
CA GLU A 214 28.84 -0.79 8.07
C GLU A 214 29.15 0.55 7.40
N CYS A 215 30.01 0.52 6.38
CA CYS A 215 30.39 1.72 5.65
C CYS A 215 30.49 1.44 4.16
N ILE A 216 29.87 2.29 3.35
CA ILE A 216 29.83 2.15 1.89
C ILE A 216 30.09 3.51 1.25
N ASN A 217 30.88 3.54 0.16
CA ASN A 217 31.06 4.75 -0.62
C ASN A 217 29.92 4.98 -1.63
N ALA A 218 29.82 6.17 -2.20
CA ALA A 218 28.73 6.51 -3.12
C ALA A 218 28.79 5.72 -4.45
N SER A 219 29.94 5.14 -4.78
CA SER A 219 30.14 4.26 -5.93
C SER A 219 29.79 2.78 -5.67
N GLY A 220 29.43 2.44 -4.43
CA GLY A 220 28.97 1.11 -4.03
C GLY A 220 30.06 0.16 -3.49
N TRP A 221 31.26 0.66 -3.22
CA TRP A 221 32.30 -0.10 -2.54
C TRP A 221 32.06 -0.11 -1.03
N ALA A 222 31.86 -1.30 -0.48
CA ALA A 222 31.64 -1.51 0.95
C ALA A 222 32.96 -1.85 1.65
N LEU A 223 33.24 -1.15 2.75
CA LEU A 223 34.34 -1.49 3.65
C LEU A 223 34.00 -2.77 4.45
N PRO A 224 35.02 -3.50 4.92
CA PRO A 224 34.80 -4.60 5.84
C PRO A 224 34.04 -4.11 7.09
N PRO A 225 33.08 -4.90 7.61
CA PRO A 225 32.28 -4.49 8.75
C PRO A 225 33.10 -4.49 10.05
N CYS A 226 32.67 -3.66 11.00
CA CYS A 226 33.13 -3.73 12.38
C CYS A 226 32.02 -4.23 13.29
N VAL A 227 32.16 -5.43 13.84
CA VAL A 227 31.15 -6.10 14.66
C VAL A 227 31.51 -5.95 16.14
N ILE A 228 30.57 -5.43 16.92
CA ILE A 228 30.70 -5.16 18.34
C ILE A 228 29.86 -6.17 19.10
N PHE A 229 30.52 -7.00 19.89
CA PHE A 229 29.87 -7.95 20.79
C PHE A 229 29.72 -7.36 22.19
N LYS A 230 28.62 -7.72 22.85
CA LYS A 230 28.51 -7.47 24.29
C LYS A 230 29.51 -8.34 25.04
N GLY A 231 30.46 -7.72 25.73
CA GLY A 231 31.50 -8.45 26.45
C GLY A 231 32.55 -7.55 27.09
N LYS A 232 33.43 -8.16 27.89
CA LYS A 232 34.60 -7.49 28.47
C LYS A 232 35.91 -7.88 27.79
N VAL A 233 35.98 -9.10 27.26
CA VAL A 233 37.17 -9.65 26.63
C VAL A 233 36.73 -10.32 25.33
N PHE A 234 37.47 -10.03 24.27
CA PHE A 234 37.31 -10.70 22.99
C PHE A 234 38.12 -12.00 23.00
N VAL A 235 37.48 -13.12 22.67
CA VAL A 235 38.12 -14.44 22.56
C VAL A 235 38.01 -14.90 21.11
N GLU A 236 39.11 -14.78 20.37
CA GLU A 236 39.14 -15.06 18.93
C GLU A 236 38.74 -16.49 18.58
N SER A 237 39.06 -17.45 19.46
CA SER A 237 38.76 -18.88 19.28
C SER A 237 37.26 -19.23 19.33
N TRP A 238 36.37 -18.26 19.54
CA TRP A 238 34.92 -18.46 19.44
C TRP A 238 34.39 -18.34 18.02
N PHE A 239 35.23 -17.89 17.08
CA PHE A 239 34.83 -17.63 15.71
C PHE A 239 35.67 -18.46 14.74
N ASP A 240 35.01 -19.34 13.99
CA ASP A 240 35.64 -20.13 12.94
C ASP A 240 35.22 -19.60 11.56
N GLY A 241 36.20 -19.30 10.70
CA GLY A 241 35.95 -18.96 9.29
C GLY A 241 35.51 -17.52 8.99
N LEU A 242 35.74 -16.57 9.91
CA LEU A 242 35.51 -15.15 9.62
C LEU A 242 36.57 -14.58 8.66
N PRO A 243 36.19 -13.67 7.75
CA PRO A 243 37.16 -12.95 6.92
C PRO A 243 38.15 -12.14 7.78
N LYS A 244 39.43 -12.13 7.38
CA LYS A 244 40.52 -11.52 8.17
C LYS A 244 40.49 -9.99 8.21
N ASP A 245 39.79 -9.39 7.26
CA ASP A 245 39.58 -7.96 7.11
C ASP A 245 38.44 -7.44 8.00
N TRP A 246 37.61 -8.33 8.56
CA TRP A 246 36.57 -7.95 9.51
C TRP A 246 37.18 -7.52 10.83
N ARG A 247 36.58 -6.48 11.41
CA ARG A 247 37.02 -5.95 12.70
C ARG A 247 36.05 -6.36 13.79
N LEU A 248 36.58 -6.91 14.87
CA LEU A 248 35.77 -7.36 16.01
C LEU A 248 36.12 -6.53 17.23
N GLU A 249 35.10 -5.96 17.86
CA GLU A 249 35.20 -5.12 19.04
C GLU A 249 34.28 -5.67 20.14
N VAL A 250 34.54 -5.26 21.38
CA VAL A 250 33.70 -5.62 22.53
C VAL A 250 33.33 -4.38 23.31
N SER A 251 32.08 -4.33 23.77
CA SER A 251 31.63 -3.29 24.69
C SER A 251 30.74 -3.87 25.79
N PRO A 252 30.69 -3.27 26.99
CA PRO A 252 29.89 -3.81 28.11
C PRO A 252 28.40 -3.95 27.80
N ASN A 253 27.88 -3.11 26.90
CA ASN A 253 26.48 -3.04 26.52
C ASN A 253 26.21 -3.59 25.10
N GLY A 254 27.23 -3.84 24.29
CA GLY A 254 27.11 -4.28 22.90
C GLY A 254 26.84 -3.14 21.90
N TRP A 255 26.97 -1.88 22.32
CA TRP A 255 26.76 -0.69 21.49
C TRP A 255 28.10 -0.03 21.12
N THR A 256 28.07 0.83 20.11
CA THR A 256 29.17 1.73 19.77
C THR A 256 29.39 2.75 20.90
N SER A 257 30.64 3.15 21.09
CA SER A 257 31.06 4.25 21.94
C SER A 257 32.02 5.16 21.16
N ASP A 258 32.27 6.37 21.66
CA ASP A 258 33.21 7.30 21.02
C ASP A 258 34.61 6.68 20.85
N GLU A 259 35.05 5.87 21.83
CA GLU A 259 36.34 5.18 21.74
C GLU A 259 36.34 4.08 20.69
N ILE A 260 35.22 3.36 20.51
CA ILE A 260 35.08 2.34 19.45
C ILE A 260 35.02 3.02 18.09
N GLY A 261 34.28 4.13 17.97
CA GLY A 261 34.18 4.92 16.74
C GLY A 261 35.55 5.47 16.31
N LEU A 262 36.33 6.03 17.24
CA LEU A 262 37.69 6.48 16.97
C LEU A 262 38.59 5.31 16.53
N ARG A 263 38.54 4.18 17.24
CA ARG A 263 39.30 2.98 16.87
C ARG A 263 38.90 2.41 15.52
N TRP A 264 37.63 2.52 15.15
CA TRP A 264 37.13 2.15 13.82
C TRP A 264 37.70 3.08 12.75
N LEU A 265 37.69 4.40 12.98
CA LEU A 265 38.29 5.38 12.07
C LEU A 265 39.78 5.08 11.83
N GLU A 266 40.56 4.96 12.91
CA GLU A 266 42.02 4.81 12.84
C GLU A 266 42.46 3.46 12.28
N LYS A 267 41.75 2.38 12.62
CA LYS A 267 42.23 1.01 12.33
C LYS A 267 41.50 0.32 11.19
N LEU A 268 40.38 0.85 10.72
CA LEU A 268 39.61 0.27 9.62
C LEU A 268 39.36 1.29 8.51
N PHE A 269 38.75 2.43 8.81
CA PHE A 269 38.38 3.41 7.78
C PHE A 269 39.63 3.99 7.08
N ILE A 270 40.51 4.66 7.81
CA ILE A 270 41.70 5.32 7.23
C ILE A 270 42.60 4.32 6.48
N PRO A 271 42.94 3.14 7.03
CA PRO A 271 43.76 2.17 6.30
C PRO A 271 43.09 1.64 5.03
N SER A 272 41.76 1.56 5.00
CA SER A 272 41.03 1.07 3.82
C SER A 272 40.89 2.13 2.74
N THR A 273 40.81 3.41 3.10
CA THR A 273 40.54 4.51 2.15
C THR A 273 41.76 5.33 1.75
N SER A 274 42.90 5.18 2.42
CA SER A 274 44.13 5.96 2.16
C SER A 274 45.14 5.28 1.22
N SER A 275 44.71 4.25 0.47
CA SER A 275 45.59 3.46 -0.43
C SER A 275 45.58 3.97 -1.87
#